data_AF-A0A535S0Y4-F1
#
_entry.id   AF-A0A535S0Y4-F1
#
_cell.length_a   1.000
_cell.length_b   1.000
_cell.length_c   1.000
_cell.angle_alpha   90.00
_cell.angle_beta   90.00
_cell.angle_gamma   90.00
#
_symmetry.space_group_name_H-M   'P 1'
#
loop_
_entity.id
_entity.type
_entity.pdbx_description
1 polymer ?
#
loop_
_entity_poly.entity_id
_entity_poly.type
_entity_poly.pdbx_seq_one_letter_code
_entity_poly.pdbx_strand_id
1 'polypeptide(L)' 'MKNVMGVELSESERALVECYQGLVRVLKDSKELAPFERRNALKAVAALWQVINGLDLDPGNIYEIGA' A
#
# COMPACT_ATOMS: atom_id res chain seq x y z
N MET A 1 5.82 4.96 -14.08
CA MET A 1 5.51 5.63 -12.81
C MET A 1 6.85 6.01 -12.26
N LYS A 2 7.02 7.26 -11.80
CA LYS A 2 8.31 7.72 -11.27
C LYS A 2 8.24 7.85 -9.75
N ASN A 3 9.36 7.54 -9.10
CA ASN A 3 9.53 7.86 -7.69
C ASN A 3 9.87 9.34 -7.48
N VAL A 4 10.04 9.79 -6.22
CA VAL A 4 10.35 11.20 -5.91
C VAL A 4 11.70 11.67 -6.46
N MET A 5 12.59 10.73 -6.78
CA MET A 5 13.89 10.98 -7.40
C MET A 5 13.82 11.06 -8.94
N GLY A 6 12.64 10.88 -9.53
CA GLY A 6 12.43 10.94 -10.97
C GLY A 6 12.82 9.67 -11.74
N VAL A 7 13.14 8.58 -11.03
CA VAL A 7 13.49 7.27 -11.61
C VAL A 7 12.22 6.52 -12.01
N GLU A 8 12.21 5.95 -13.22
CA GLU A 8 11.09 5.08 -13.64
C GLU A 8 11.14 3.74 -12.91
N LEU A 9 9.99 3.36 -12.35
CA LEU A 9 9.78 2.05 -11.77
C LEU A 9 9.70 0.99 -12.87
N SER A 10 10.30 -0.16 -12.60
CA SER A 10 10.09 -1.40 -13.33
C SER A 10 8.63 -1.85 -13.29
N GLU A 11 8.29 -2.81 -14.15
CA GLU A 11 6.95 -3.41 -14.16
C GLU A 11 6.60 -4.10 -12.83
N SER A 12 7.55 -4.84 -12.25
CA SER A 12 7.34 -5.51 -10.97
C SER A 12 7.15 -4.54 -9.80
N GLU A 13 7.92 -3.46 -9.75
CA GLU A 13 7.77 -2.42 -8.73
C GLU A 13 6.42 -1.74 -8.88
N ARG A 14 6.01 -1.40 -10.11
CA ARG A 14 4.69 -0.82 -10.36
C ARG A 14 3.57 -1.73 -9.88
N ALA A 15 3.65 -3.04 -10.14
CA ALA A 15 2.64 -3.99 -9.66
C ALA A 15 2.53 -3.99 -8.12
N LEU A 16 3.67 -3.90 -7.41
CA LEU A 16 3.67 -3.81 -5.94
C LEU A 16 3.01 -2.51 -5.44
N VAL A 17 3.25 -1.39 -6.13
CA VAL A 17 2.58 -0.10 -5.84
C VAL A 17 1.08 -0.19 -6.05
N GLU A 18 0.65 -0.81 -7.15
CA GLU A 18 -0.77 -0.99 -7.44
C GLU A 18 -1.46 -1.90 -6.41
N CYS A 19 -0.79 -2.97 -5.96
CA CYS A 19 -1.28 -3.82 -4.87
C CYS A 19 -1.46 -3.03 -3.56
N TYR A 20 -0.48 -2.18 -3.22
CA TYR A 20 -0.58 -1.30 -2.04
C TYR A 20 -1.79 -0.38 -2.14
N GLN A 21 -1.89 0.37 -3.24
CA GLN A 21 -2.98 1.33 -3.45
C GLN A 21 -4.36 0.66 -3.45
N GLY A 22 -4.47 -0.52 -4.06
CA GLY A 22 -5.70 -1.31 -4.06
C GLY A 22 -6.12 -1.72 -2.66
N LEU A 23 -5.20 -2.25 -1.84
CA LEU A 23 -5.52 -2.64 -0.47
C LEU A 23 -5.84 -1.45 0.43
N VAL A 24 -5.13 -0.33 0.29
CA VAL A 24 -5.45 0.91 1.03
C VAL A 24 -6.87 1.35 0.72
N ARG A 25 -7.26 1.35 -0.56
CA ARG A 25 -8.63 1.69 -0.97
C ARG A 25 -9.66 0.76 -0.35
N VAL A 26 -9.43 -0.56 -0.42
CA VAL A 26 -10.33 -1.56 0.18
C VAL A 26 -10.48 -1.32 1.70
N LEU A 27 -9.39 -1.03 2.41
CA LEU A 27 -9.42 -0.80 3.86
C LEU A 27 -10.08 0.52 4.28
N LYS A 28 -10.02 1.55 3.43
CA LYS A 28 -10.67 2.85 3.68
C LYS A 28 -12.16 2.81 3.35
N ASP A 29 -12.53 2.13 2.26
CA ASP A 29 -13.89 2.21 1.70
C ASP A 29 -14.80 1.06 2.15
N SER A 30 -14.26 -0.11 2.51
CA SER A 30 -15.07 -1.29 2.84
C SER A 30 -15.59 -1.29 4.28
N LYS A 31 -16.89 -1.53 4.44
CA LYS A 31 -17.54 -1.84 5.73
C LYS A 31 -17.87 -3.33 5.88
N GLU A 32 -17.57 -4.14 4.87
CA GLU A 32 -18.07 -5.52 4.74
C GLU A 32 -17.02 -6.59 5.06
N LEU A 33 -15.76 -6.19 5.29
CA LEU A 33 -14.71 -7.14 5.64
C LEU A 33 -14.99 -7.80 6.98
N ALA A 34 -14.92 -9.13 7.02
CA ALA A 34 -14.90 -9.85 8.28
C ALA A 34 -13.66 -9.42 9.10
N PRO A 35 -13.72 -9.51 10.45
CA PRO A 35 -12.63 -9.03 11.30
C PRO A 35 -11.25 -9.61 10.96
N PHE A 36 -11.18 -10.89 10.56
CA PHE A 36 -9.91 -11.52 10.19
C PHE A 36 -9.38 -11.02 8.85
N GLU A 37 -10.25 -10.72 7.89
CA GLU A 37 -9.88 -10.19 6.57
C GLU A 37 -9.29 -8.79 6.73
N ARG A 38 -9.97 -7.92 7.49
CA ARG A 38 -9.48 -6.57 7.78
C ARG A 38 -8.12 -6.61 8.46
N ARG A 39 -7.96 -7.45 9.49
CA ARG A 39 -6.69 -7.60 10.20
C ARG A 39 -5.55 -8.08 9.29
N ASN A 40 -5.82 -9.07 8.44
CA ASN A 40 -4.79 -9.61 7.55
C ASN A 40 -4.46 -8.64 6.41
N ALA A 41 -5.45 -7.92 5.88
CA ALA A 41 -5.25 -6.86 4.91
C ALA A 41 -4.40 -5.72 5.48
N LEU A 42 -4.63 -5.29 6.73
CA LEU A 42 -3.77 -4.31 7.41
C LEU A 42 -2.32 -4.76 7.51
N LYS A 43 -2.07 -6.04 7.83
CA LYS A 43 -0.71 -6.61 7.85
C LYS A 43 -0.05 -6.58 6.48
N ALA A 44 -0.80 -6.94 5.43
CA ALA A 44 -0.31 -6.89 4.06
C ALA A 44 0.03 -5.45 3.63
N VAL A 45 -0.83 -4.49 3.98
CA VAL A 45 -0.57 -3.06 3.74
C VAL A 45 0.67 -2.59 4.49
N ALA A 46 0.90 -3.03 5.73
CA ALA A 46 2.11 -2.68 6.47
C ALA A 46 3.38 -3.20 5.82
N ALA A 47 3.37 -4.45 5.34
CA ALA A 47 4.51 -5.00 4.60
C ALA A 47 4.74 -4.23 3.28
N LEU A 48 3.68 -3.95 2.52
CA LEU A 48 3.78 -3.20 1.27
C LEU A 48 4.24 -1.76 1.51
N TRP A 49 3.75 -1.08 2.55
CA TRP A 49 4.17 0.28 2.89
C TRP A 49 5.70 0.40 3.04
N GLN A 50 6.36 -0.61 3.62
CA GLN A 50 7.83 -0.65 3.69
C GLN A 50 8.48 -0.75 2.30
N VAL A 51 7.90 -1.55 1.40
CA VAL A 51 8.34 -1.62 0.00
C VAL A 51 8.19 -0.27 -0.68
N ILE A 52 7.03 0.38 -0.54
CA ILE A 52 6.76 1.69 -1.17
C ILE A 52 7.74 2.76 -0.68
N ASN A 53 8.05 2.79 0.62
CA ASN A 53 9.09 3.67 1.16
C ASN A 53 10.48 3.34 0.58
N GLY A 54 10.82 2.06 0.47
CA GLY A 54 12.09 1.63 -0.13
C GLY A 54 12.21 1.93 -1.63
N LEU A 55 11.10 2.20 -2.31
CA LEU A 55 11.07 2.67 -3.70
C LEU A 55 11.14 4.20 -3.83
N ASP A 56 11.34 4.92 -2.72
CA ASP A 56 11.29 6.38 -2.64
C ASP A 56 9.98 6.96 -3.18
N LEU A 57 8.86 6.27 -2.92
CA LEU A 57 7.52 6.82 -3.10
C LEU A 57 7.09 7.42 -1.76
N ASP A 58 6.25 8.47 -1.79
CA ASP A 58 5.64 9.07 -0.59
C ASP A 58 4.23 8.48 -0.38
N PRO A 59 4.07 7.33 0.32
CA PRO A 59 2.79 6.65 0.46
C PRO A 59 1.83 7.29 1.48
N GLY A 60 2.25 8.37 2.15
CA GLY A 60 1.55 8.92 3.31
C GLY A 60 1.67 8.05 4.57
N ASN A 61 0.89 8.41 5.59
CA ASN A 61 1.00 7.81 6.92
C ASN A 61 0.12 6.56 7.08
N ILE A 62 0.74 5.43 7.45
CA ILE A 62 0.03 4.16 7.60
C ILE A 62 -1.01 4.15 8.74
N TYR A 63 -0.87 5.04 9.73
CA TYR A 63 -1.82 5.15 10.83
C TYR A 63 -3.19 5.67 10.37
N GLU A 64 -3.24 6.42 9.26
CA GLU A 64 -4.51 6.90 8.67
C GLU A 64 -5.39 5.77 8.12
N ILE A 65 -4.79 4.58 7.93
CA ILE A 65 -5.44 3.39 7.40
C ILE A 65 -5.87 2.44 8.54
N GLY A 66 -5.51 2.77 9.79
CA GLY A 66 -5.86 2.00 10.99
C GLY A 66 -4.91 0.84 11.29
N ALA A 67 -3.65 0.94 10.85
CA ALA A 67 -2.56 0.02 11.21
C ALA A 67 -1.93 0.36 12.58
#